data_AF-A0A661H3Z3-F1
#
_entry.id   AF-A0A661H3Z3-F1
#
_cell.length_a   1.000
_cell.length_b   1.000
_cell.length_c   1.000
_cell.angle_alpha   90.00
_cell.angle_beta   90.00
_cell.angle_gamma   90.00
#
_symmetry.space_group_name_H-M   'P 1'
#
loop_
_entity.id
_entity.type
_entity.pdbx_description
1 polymer ?
#
loop_
_entity_poly.entity_id
_entity_poly.type
_entity_poly.pdbx_seq_one_letter_code
_entity_poly.pdbx_strand_id
1 'polypeptide(L)'
;MKTFDLTFKGTVLPEYDSRQVKARFAQLFCIKDLAVIEELFSGETVILRSDLDRKSAADYFRKITQIGGEAELVESTESHAAPGQLTVKLEQDTASTPRIIRETTPGYGMDREIMIRRKGETVQSWPVSAARIDRQRQEALAKKEQQKAEESAEKQRRQEQEQEAIHAAAEEHAKCTKAEEAARAQAEAIRSSEQLERERLKTAHKAQQKALANAQRQTAEEKVKREAHITLVLDNTEQELAKLRTLAQQAEKKAVKETARLEQLEAEVSREAAQDIDNIKAMSLAASGKTRDEIARLEQLELETNRTAQDEITKLKDLEQQSRHHAEHEAAGLEVLEQEIVI
;
A
#
# COMPACT_ATOMS: atom_id res chain seq x y z
N MET A 1 -4.46 -21.21 -27.34
CA MET A 1 -3.08 -20.68 -27.19
C MET A 1 -2.76 -20.68 -25.71
N LYS A 2 -1.52 -20.95 -25.30
CA LYS A 2 -1.14 -20.92 -23.87
C LYS A 2 -1.04 -19.46 -23.41
N THR A 3 -1.71 -19.13 -22.31
CA THR A 3 -1.59 -17.85 -21.59
C THR A 3 -0.59 -17.98 -20.46
N PHE A 4 0.01 -16.85 -20.05
CA PHE A 4 1.02 -16.81 -18.99
C PHE A 4 0.70 -15.71 -17.99
N ASP A 5 0.92 -16.01 -16.72
CA ASP A 5 0.85 -15.06 -15.62
C ASP A 5 2.27 -14.57 -15.30
N LEU A 6 2.40 -13.25 -15.11
CA LEU A 6 3.64 -12.62 -14.73
C LEU A 6 3.65 -12.40 -13.22
N THR A 7 4.50 -13.14 -12.52
CA THR A 7 4.66 -13.05 -11.07
C THR A 7 5.97 -12.32 -10.71
N PHE A 8 5.94 -11.59 -9.60
CA PHE A 8 7.07 -10.85 -9.06
C PHE A 8 7.27 -11.23 -7.60
N LYS A 9 8.49 -11.62 -7.23
CA LYS A 9 8.80 -12.15 -5.88
C LYS A 9 9.06 -11.07 -4.83
N GLY A 10 9.01 -9.78 -5.20
CA GLY A 10 9.35 -8.69 -4.29
C GLY A 10 10.85 -8.53 -3.99
N THR A 11 11.72 -9.36 -4.57
CA THR A 11 13.17 -9.33 -4.38
C THR A 11 13.89 -8.51 -5.45
N VAL A 12 14.94 -7.80 -5.03
CA VAL A 12 15.84 -7.05 -5.91
C VAL A 12 17.13 -7.85 -6.09
N LEU A 13 17.66 -7.92 -7.31
CA LEU A 13 18.94 -8.56 -7.58
C LEU A 13 20.08 -7.82 -6.85
N PRO A 14 21.06 -8.55 -6.28
CA PRO A 14 22.11 -7.95 -5.43
C PRO A 14 23.01 -6.94 -6.16
N GLU A 15 23.02 -6.95 -7.49
CA GLU A 15 23.80 -6.03 -8.33
C GLU A 15 23.14 -4.66 -8.52
N TYR A 16 21.88 -4.48 -8.08
CA TYR A 16 21.08 -3.29 -8.36
C TYR A 16 20.69 -2.53 -7.09
N ASP A 17 20.63 -1.19 -7.20
CA ASP A 17 20.18 -0.33 -6.11
C ASP A 17 18.65 -0.38 -5.95
N SER A 18 18.20 -0.82 -4.77
CA SER A 18 16.78 -0.96 -4.41
C SER A 18 15.93 0.29 -4.68
N ARG A 19 16.47 1.50 -4.44
CA ARG A 19 15.73 2.74 -4.65
C ARG A 19 15.49 3.02 -6.14
N GLN A 20 16.49 2.76 -6.97
CA GLN A 20 16.38 2.94 -8.41
C GLN A 20 15.45 1.89 -9.04
N VAL A 21 15.53 0.64 -8.57
CA VAL A 21 14.65 -0.44 -9.04
C VAL A 21 13.19 -0.09 -8.75
N LYS A 22 12.86 0.31 -7.52
CA LYS A 22 11.50 0.75 -7.12
C LYS A 22 10.98 1.91 -7.99
N ALA A 23 11.80 2.92 -8.25
CA ALA A 23 11.41 4.06 -9.08
C ALA A 23 11.15 3.66 -10.55
N ARG A 24 12.04 2.85 -11.15
CA ARG A 24 11.86 2.36 -12.52
C ARG A 24 10.69 1.38 -12.64
N PHE A 25 10.47 0.57 -11.62
CA PHE A 25 9.32 -0.33 -11.53
C PHE A 25 8.00 0.44 -11.48
N ALA A 26 7.93 1.47 -10.65
CA ALA A 26 6.79 2.39 -10.57
C ALA A 26 6.49 3.04 -11.94
N GLN A 27 7.52 3.45 -12.66
CA GLN A 27 7.40 4.04 -13.99
C GLN A 27 6.90 3.02 -15.03
N LEU A 28 7.38 1.78 -14.98
CA LEU A 28 6.98 0.71 -15.91
C LEU A 28 5.49 0.37 -15.80
N PHE A 29 4.95 0.39 -14.57
CA PHE A 29 3.55 0.06 -14.29
C PHE A 29 2.65 1.29 -14.07
N CYS A 30 3.19 2.50 -14.19
CA CYS A 30 2.50 3.78 -13.93
C CYS A 30 1.86 3.85 -12.52
N ILE A 31 2.50 3.26 -11.50
CA ILE A 31 2.04 3.29 -10.12
C ILE A 31 2.49 4.62 -9.49
N LYS A 32 1.53 5.42 -8.99
CA LYS A 32 1.81 6.73 -8.37
C LYS A 32 1.99 6.65 -6.86
N ASP A 33 1.42 5.62 -6.23
CA ASP A 33 1.44 5.47 -4.78
C ASP A 33 2.69 4.72 -4.32
N LEU A 34 3.49 5.38 -3.47
CA LEU A 34 4.71 4.84 -2.87
C LEU A 34 4.40 3.70 -1.89
N ALA A 35 3.26 3.74 -1.21
CA ALA A 35 2.89 2.70 -0.25
C ALA A 35 2.66 1.35 -0.94
N VAL A 36 1.98 1.36 -2.09
CA VAL A 36 1.76 0.17 -2.91
C VAL A 36 3.08 -0.39 -3.44
N ILE A 37 4.04 0.47 -3.77
CA ILE A 37 5.37 0.02 -4.21
C ILE A 37 6.12 -0.65 -3.05
N GLU A 38 6.09 -0.09 -1.84
CA GLU A 38 6.73 -0.72 -0.68
C GLU A 38 6.11 -2.09 -0.37
N GLU A 39 4.78 -2.23 -0.51
CA GLU A 39 4.07 -3.50 -0.32
C GLU A 39 4.46 -4.55 -1.37
N LEU A 40 4.60 -4.16 -2.65
CA LEU A 40 5.05 -5.05 -3.73
C LEU A 40 6.50 -5.54 -3.55
N PHE A 41 7.32 -4.79 -2.80
CA PHE A 41 8.71 -5.14 -2.50
C PHE A 41 8.88 -5.71 -1.07
N SER A 42 7.79 -6.20 -0.47
CA SER A 42 7.80 -6.88 0.84
C SER A 42 8.48 -8.26 0.83
N GLY A 43 8.76 -8.80 -0.36
CA GLY A 43 9.24 -10.17 -0.55
C GLY A 43 8.12 -11.21 -0.73
N GLU A 44 6.86 -10.78 -0.74
CA GLU A 44 5.73 -11.63 -1.11
C GLU A 44 5.62 -11.75 -2.64
N THR A 45 5.29 -12.95 -3.12
CA THR A 45 5.05 -13.19 -4.55
C THR A 45 3.70 -12.64 -4.97
N VAL A 46 3.71 -11.56 -5.75
CA VAL A 46 2.51 -10.90 -6.26
C VAL A 46 2.37 -11.14 -7.77
N ILE A 47 1.15 -11.42 -8.22
CA ILE A 47 0.82 -11.52 -9.65
C ILE A 47 0.59 -10.11 -10.19
N LEU A 48 1.47 -9.64 -11.07
CA LEU A 48 1.37 -8.29 -11.63
C LEU A 48 0.32 -8.20 -12.73
N ARG A 49 0.28 -9.21 -13.61
CA ARG A 49 -0.68 -9.34 -14.71
C ARG A 49 -0.95 -10.81 -14.99
N SER A 50 -2.21 -11.15 -15.19
CA SER A 50 -2.64 -12.47 -15.65
C SER A 50 -2.94 -12.47 -17.15
N ASP A 51 -3.05 -13.66 -17.71
CA ASP A 51 -3.60 -13.91 -19.05
C ASP A 51 -2.82 -13.25 -20.21
N LEU A 52 -1.49 -13.14 -20.07
CA LEU A 52 -0.65 -12.55 -21.10
C LEU A 52 -0.31 -13.53 -22.22
N ASP A 53 -0.31 -13.03 -23.45
CA ASP A 53 0.28 -13.74 -24.59
C ASP A 53 1.78 -13.98 -24.37
N ARG A 54 2.29 -15.11 -24.87
CA ARG A 54 3.72 -15.49 -24.77
C ARG A 54 4.69 -14.35 -25.13
N LYS A 55 4.38 -13.58 -26.17
CA LYS A 55 5.23 -12.45 -26.62
C LYS A 55 5.21 -11.31 -25.60
N SER A 56 4.03 -10.88 -25.19
CA SER A 56 3.85 -9.80 -24.21
C SER A 56 4.47 -10.17 -22.86
N ALA A 57 4.24 -11.41 -22.39
CA ALA A 57 4.80 -11.91 -21.14
C ALA A 57 6.34 -11.93 -21.17
N ALA A 58 6.94 -12.40 -22.27
CA ALA A 58 8.40 -12.37 -22.44
C ALA A 58 8.96 -10.94 -22.49
N ASP A 59 8.25 -10.01 -23.14
CA ASP A 59 8.66 -8.60 -23.19
C ASP A 59 8.63 -7.95 -21.80
N TYR A 60 7.60 -8.22 -20.99
CA TYR A 60 7.54 -7.70 -19.60
C TYR A 60 8.60 -8.34 -18.71
N PHE A 61 8.79 -9.65 -18.79
CA PHE A 61 9.83 -10.35 -18.03
C PHE A 61 11.21 -9.75 -18.31
N ARG A 62 11.56 -9.56 -19.58
CA ARG A 62 12.82 -8.90 -19.97
C ARG A 62 12.96 -7.50 -19.38
N LYS A 63 11.89 -6.68 -19.42
CA LYS A 63 11.90 -5.33 -18.85
C LYS A 63 12.11 -5.34 -17.34
N ILE A 64 11.46 -6.25 -16.61
CA ILE A 64 11.61 -6.37 -15.14
C ILE A 64 13.01 -6.85 -14.77
N THR A 65 13.55 -7.84 -15.49
CA THR A 65 14.93 -8.30 -15.26
C THR A 65 15.94 -7.20 -15.57
N GLN A 66 15.73 -6.41 -16.63
CA GLN A 66 16.61 -5.30 -17.01
C GLN A 66 16.67 -4.17 -15.96
N ILE A 67 15.59 -3.96 -15.20
CA ILE A 67 15.59 -2.97 -14.10
C ILE A 67 16.12 -3.55 -12.79
N GLY A 68 16.41 -4.85 -12.71
CA GLY A 68 16.97 -5.51 -11.52
C GLY A 68 15.95 -6.23 -10.64
N GLY A 69 14.72 -6.48 -11.10
CA GLY A 69 13.71 -7.23 -10.36
C GLY A 69 13.68 -8.73 -10.69
N GLU A 70 13.37 -9.57 -9.70
CA GLU A 70 13.16 -11.01 -9.90
C GLU A 70 11.69 -11.30 -10.27
N ALA A 71 11.46 -11.63 -11.55
CA ALA A 71 10.15 -12.04 -12.06
C ALA A 71 10.16 -13.51 -12.49
N GLU A 72 8.99 -14.11 -12.55
CA GLU A 72 8.79 -15.48 -13.02
C GLU A 72 7.57 -15.53 -13.96
N LEU A 73 7.69 -16.30 -15.05
CA LEU A 73 6.53 -16.59 -15.91
C LEU A 73 5.96 -17.94 -15.50
N VAL A 74 4.69 -17.94 -15.12
CA VAL A 74 3.94 -19.16 -14.82
C VAL A 74 2.94 -19.37 -15.97
N GLU A 75 2.86 -20.58 -16.52
CA GLU A 75 1.80 -20.90 -17.49
C GLU A 75 0.46 -20.87 -16.76
N SER A 76 -0.51 -20.10 -17.26
CA SER A 76 -1.83 -19.94 -16.64
C SER A 76 -2.63 -21.23 -16.82
N THR A 77 -2.33 -22.27 -16.05
CA THR A 77 -3.27 -23.37 -15.84
C THR A 77 -4.40 -22.80 -14.99
N GLU A 78 -5.66 -23.01 -15.38
CA GLU A 78 -6.91 -22.37 -14.88
C GLU A 78 -7.20 -22.55 -13.36
N SER A 79 -6.21 -22.48 -12.46
CA SER A 79 -6.30 -22.91 -11.06
C SER A 79 -5.38 -22.12 -10.12
N HIS A 80 -5.17 -20.82 -10.35
CA HIS A 80 -4.72 -19.90 -9.30
C HIS A 80 -5.93 -19.28 -8.57
N ALA A 81 -6.81 -20.15 -8.07
CA ALA A 81 -7.75 -19.84 -7.01
C ALA A 81 -7.29 -20.56 -5.73
N ALA A 82 -6.02 -20.35 -5.34
CA ALA A 82 -5.57 -20.72 -4.00
C ALA A 82 -6.08 -19.63 -3.04
N PRO A 83 -6.93 -19.96 -2.06
CA PRO A 83 -7.50 -18.97 -1.14
C PRO A 83 -6.42 -18.51 -0.17
N GLY A 84 -5.80 -17.36 -0.43
CA GLY A 84 -4.84 -16.74 0.48
C GLY A 84 -3.80 -15.82 -0.16
N GLN A 85 -3.63 -15.81 -1.49
CA GLN A 85 -2.68 -14.92 -2.15
C GLN A 85 -3.32 -13.56 -2.48
N LEU A 86 -2.72 -12.48 -1.97
CA LEU A 86 -3.10 -11.11 -2.28
C LEU A 86 -2.88 -10.84 -3.77
N THR A 87 -3.93 -11.03 -4.55
CA THR A 87 -3.93 -10.75 -5.99
C THR A 87 -4.29 -9.29 -6.18
N VAL A 88 -3.27 -8.43 -6.14
CA VAL A 88 -3.42 -7.03 -6.57
C VAL A 88 -3.51 -7.03 -8.10
N LYS A 89 -4.72 -7.20 -8.62
CA LYS A 89 -4.98 -7.05 -10.06
C LYS A 89 -4.83 -5.59 -10.43
N LEU A 90 -3.67 -5.23 -10.97
CA LEU A 90 -3.42 -3.92 -11.53
C LEU A 90 -4.10 -3.82 -12.91
N GLU A 91 -5.43 -3.70 -12.90
CA GLU A 91 -6.22 -3.43 -14.11
C GLU A 91 -5.90 -2.01 -14.58
N GLN A 92 -5.12 -1.92 -15.66
CA GLN A 92 -5.00 -0.66 -16.40
C GLN A 92 -6.29 -0.48 -17.18
N ASP A 93 -7.15 0.40 -16.67
CA ASP A 93 -8.18 1.09 -17.44
C ASP A 93 -7.50 1.74 -18.65
N THR A 94 -7.52 1.04 -19.78
CA THR A 94 -7.47 1.69 -21.07
C THR A 94 -8.67 2.62 -21.10
N ALA A 95 -8.44 3.92 -20.95
CA ALA A 95 -9.44 4.95 -21.13
C ALA A 95 -10.07 4.82 -22.54
N SER A 96 -11.10 3.98 -22.61
CA SER A 96 -11.96 3.73 -23.75
C SER A 96 -13.36 3.99 -23.25
N THR A 97 -13.83 5.22 -23.45
CA THR A 97 -15.23 5.61 -23.23
C THR A 97 -16.12 4.76 -24.14
N PRO A 98 -17.01 3.90 -23.60
CA PRO A 98 -17.99 3.20 -24.41
C PRO A 98 -19.14 4.17 -24.75
N ARG A 99 -19.27 4.55 -26.03
CA ARG A 99 -20.52 5.12 -26.54
C ARG A 99 -21.43 3.97 -26.98
N ILE A 100 -22.38 3.63 -26.12
CA ILE A 100 -23.55 2.82 -26.46
C ILE A 100 -24.60 3.79 -27.02
N ILE A 101 -24.74 3.84 -28.34
CA ILE A 101 -25.91 4.42 -28.99
C ILE A 101 -26.97 3.32 -29.05
N ARG A 102 -27.94 3.39 -28.14
CA ARG A 102 -29.22 2.69 -28.26
C ARG A 102 -30.28 3.78 -28.37
N GLU A 103 -30.71 4.05 -29.60
CA GLU A 103 -31.97 4.76 -29.83
C GLU A 103 -33.03 3.75 -30.20
N THR A 104 -34.09 3.85 -29.41
CA THR A 104 -35.31 3.06 -29.36
C THR A 104 -36.17 3.27 -30.60
N THR A 105 -36.51 2.18 -31.27
CA THR A 105 -37.81 2.06 -31.92
C THR A 105 -38.89 1.96 -30.83
N PRO A 106 -40.02 2.66 -31.01
CA PRO A 106 -41.30 2.00 -30.90
C PRO A 106 -42.14 2.28 -32.14
N GLY A 107 -42.88 1.26 -32.54
CA GLY A 107 -43.63 1.25 -33.78
C GLY A 107 -45.03 1.84 -33.70
N TYR A 108 -45.61 1.87 -34.89
CA TYR A 108 -47.01 1.64 -35.22
C TYR A 108 -48.01 2.82 -35.20
N GLY A 109 -48.39 3.21 -36.42
CA GLY A 109 -49.80 3.24 -36.83
C GLY A 109 -50.47 4.62 -36.86
N MET A 110 -50.69 5.15 -38.07
CA MET A 110 -52.05 5.26 -38.64
C MET A 110 -52.02 5.92 -40.03
N ASP A 111 -52.81 5.34 -40.92
CA ASP A 111 -53.16 5.80 -42.26
C ASP A 111 -53.87 7.17 -42.28
N ARG A 112 -53.57 7.99 -43.29
CA ARG A 112 -54.55 8.52 -44.27
C ARG A 112 -53.88 9.45 -45.28
N GLU A 113 -53.79 8.94 -46.50
CA GLU A 113 -54.49 9.43 -47.69
C GLU A 113 -54.36 10.90 -48.16
N ILE A 114 -54.33 11.01 -49.49
CA ILE A 114 -54.60 12.17 -50.37
C ILE A 114 -53.36 12.95 -50.80
N MET A 115 -52.66 12.40 -51.80
CA MET A 115 -51.98 13.20 -52.82
C MET A 115 -52.85 13.30 -54.07
N ILE A 116 -53.13 14.54 -54.43
CA ILE A 116 -53.75 15.05 -55.66
C ILE A 116 -52.86 14.72 -56.87
N ARG A 117 -53.44 14.30 -58.00
CA ARG A 117 -53.22 14.91 -59.34
C ARG A 117 -54.02 14.26 -60.49
N ARG A 118 -54.52 15.16 -61.34
CA ARG A 118 -55.32 15.02 -62.57
C ARG A 118 -54.56 14.35 -63.73
N LYS A 119 -55.28 13.70 -64.67
CA LYS A 119 -55.09 13.86 -66.15
C LYS A 119 -56.10 13.07 -67.00
N GLY A 120 -56.58 13.70 -68.09
CA GLY A 120 -57.17 13.08 -69.30
C GLY A 120 -58.64 12.69 -69.18
N GLU A 121 -59.64 13.26 -69.84
CA GLU A 121 -59.81 13.61 -71.27
C GLU A 121 -59.87 12.38 -72.19
N THR A 122 -61.08 11.86 -72.43
CA THR A 122 -61.50 11.31 -73.73
C THR A 122 -63.02 11.41 -73.92
N VAL A 123 -63.35 11.65 -75.19
CA VAL A 123 -64.63 11.90 -75.84
C VAL A 123 -65.24 10.56 -76.30
N GLN A 124 -66.55 10.59 -76.60
CA GLN A 124 -67.32 9.77 -77.58
C GLN A 124 -68.53 9.08 -76.92
N SER A 125 -69.74 9.65 -77.00
CA SER A 125 -70.67 9.69 -78.15
C SER A 125 -71.21 8.32 -78.56
N TRP A 126 -72.46 7.98 -78.20
CA TRP A 126 -73.32 7.05 -78.95
C TRP A 126 -74.80 7.49 -78.82
N PRO A 127 -75.68 7.13 -79.77
CA PRO A 127 -76.55 8.09 -80.42
C PRO A 127 -78.05 7.93 -80.13
N VAL A 128 -78.75 8.97 -80.57
CA VAL A 128 -80.19 9.17 -80.65
C VAL A 128 -80.83 8.22 -81.67
N SER A 129 -81.95 7.59 -81.30
CA SER A 129 -82.95 7.09 -82.25
C SER A 129 -84.29 7.77 -82.03
N ALA A 130 -84.64 8.62 -83.00
CA ALA A 130 -85.96 8.86 -83.60
C ALA A 130 -87.24 8.68 -82.77
N ALA A 131 -87.90 9.81 -82.45
CA ALA A 131 -89.35 9.99 -82.63
C ALA A 131 -89.74 11.46 -82.39
N ARG A 132 -89.52 12.28 -83.42
CA ARG A 132 -90.04 13.64 -83.58
C ARG A 132 -91.26 13.46 -84.49
N ILE A 133 -92.48 13.74 -84.08
CA ILE A 133 -93.20 15.00 -84.33
C ILE A 133 -94.62 14.72 -83.84
N ASP A 134 -95.08 15.48 -82.84
CA ASP A 134 -96.50 15.75 -82.49
C ASP A 134 -96.66 16.32 -81.06
N ARG A 135 -95.56 16.50 -80.30
CA ARG A 135 -95.57 17.01 -78.91
C ARG A 135 -95.45 18.54 -78.75
N GLN A 136 -95.48 19.35 -79.81
CA GLN A 136 -95.15 20.78 -79.67
C GLN A 136 -96.29 21.72 -79.26
N ARG A 137 -97.56 21.28 -79.24
CA ARG A 137 -98.69 22.15 -78.82
C ARG A 137 -99.14 21.96 -77.37
N GLN A 138 -98.88 20.81 -76.74
CA GLN A 138 -99.10 20.63 -75.30
C GLN A 138 -97.91 21.14 -74.45
N GLU A 139 -96.71 21.24 -75.03
CA GLU A 139 -95.52 21.80 -74.38
C GLU A 139 -95.64 23.29 -74.02
N ALA A 140 -96.48 24.09 -74.69
CA ALA A 140 -96.60 25.53 -74.39
C ALA A 140 -97.48 25.85 -73.17
N LEU A 141 -98.51 25.04 -72.90
CA LEU A 141 -99.32 25.15 -71.68
C LEU A 141 -98.64 24.43 -70.51
N ALA A 142 -98.01 23.27 -70.77
CA ALA A 142 -97.12 22.63 -69.82
C ALA A 142 -95.94 23.54 -69.43
N LYS A 143 -95.32 24.29 -70.35
CA LYS A 143 -94.24 25.24 -70.03
C LYS A 143 -94.69 26.40 -69.13
N LYS A 144 -95.95 26.85 -69.21
CA LYS A 144 -96.46 27.91 -68.32
C LYS A 144 -96.80 27.41 -66.92
N GLU A 145 -97.35 26.20 -66.81
CA GLU A 145 -97.54 25.55 -65.51
C GLU A 145 -96.21 25.10 -64.90
N GLN A 146 -95.28 24.64 -65.73
CA GLN A 146 -93.93 24.28 -65.36
C GLN A 146 -93.12 25.51 -64.94
N GLN A 147 -93.27 26.67 -65.59
CA GLN A 147 -92.67 27.93 -65.13
C GLN A 147 -93.23 28.39 -63.79
N LYS A 148 -94.54 28.27 -63.55
CA LYS A 148 -95.12 28.59 -62.24
C LYS A 148 -94.70 27.60 -61.15
N ALA A 149 -94.64 26.31 -61.48
CA ALA A 149 -94.13 25.27 -60.60
C ALA A 149 -92.62 25.45 -60.32
N GLU A 150 -91.86 25.88 -61.31
CA GLU A 150 -90.42 26.16 -61.25
C GLU A 150 -90.15 27.43 -60.44
N GLU A 151 -90.94 28.50 -60.59
CA GLU A 151 -90.86 29.69 -59.74
C GLU A 151 -91.25 29.40 -58.28
N SER A 152 -92.28 28.57 -58.03
CA SER A 152 -92.61 28.14 -56.66
C SER A 152 -91.57 27.19 -56.07
N ALA A 153 -91.00 26.29 -56.89
CA ALA A 153 -89.91 25.41 -56.48
C ALA A 153 -88.62 26.19 -56.25
N GLU A 154 -88.36 27.27 -57.01
CA GLU A 154 -87.22 28.14 -56.81
C GLU A 154 -87.38 28.97 -55.53
N LYS A 155 -88.59 29.45 -55.22
CA LYS A 155 -88.87 30.10 -53.92
C LYS A 155 -88.73 29.13 -52.75
N GLN A 156 -89.20 27.89 -52.86
CA GLN A 156 -88.99 26.86 -51.83
C GLN A 156 -87.50 26.51 -51.69
N ARG A 157 -86.76 26.34 -52.80
CA ARG A 157 -85.31 26.11 -52.77
C ARG A 157 -84.56 27.26 -52.13
N ARG A 158 -84.96 28.51 -52.35
CA ARG A 158 -84.36 29.68 -51.67
C ARG A 158 -84.65 29.68 -50.17
N GLN A 159 -85.86 29.33 -49.75
CA GLN A 159 -86.20 29.22 -48.33
C GLN A 159 -85.48 28.05 -47.65
N GLU A 160 -85.37 26.90 -48.32
CA GLU A 160 -84.59 25.75 -47.84
C GLU A 160 -83.10 26.09 -47.77
N GLN A 161 -82.54 26.78 -48.77
CA GLN A 161 -81.15 27.26 -48.75
C GLN A 161 -80.91 28.29 -47.65
N GLU A 162 -81.85 29.20 -47.38
CA GLU A 162 -81.74 30.14 -46.26
C GLU A 162 -81.81 29.42 -44.91
N GLN A 163 -82.69 28.42 -44.75
CA GLN A 163 -82.76 27.61 -43.53
C GLN A 163 -81.52 26.74 -43.34
N GLU A 164 -80.99 26.14 -44.40
CA GLU A 164 -79.73 25.39 -44.39
C GLU A 164 -78.55 26.31 -44.05
N ALA A 165 -78.51 27.54 -44.60
CA ALA A 165 -77.48 28.52 -44.27
C ALA A 165 -77.56 28.97 -42.80
N ILE A 166 -78.77 29.16 -42.26
CA ILE A 166 -78.97 29.47 -40.84
C ILE A 166 -78.56 28.28 -39.96
N HIS A 167 -78.92 27.05 -40.33
CA HIS A 167 -78.53 25.85 -39.59
C HIS A 167 -77.01 25.61 -39.65
N ALA A 168 -76.39 25.78 -40.82
CA ALA A 168 -74.95 25.69 -40.99
C ALA A 168 -74.22 26.76 -40.17
N ALA A 169 -74.70 28.02 -40.18
CA ALA A 169 -74.13 29.09 -39.36
C ALA A 169 -74.28 28.81 -37.85
N ALA A 170 -75.42 28.27 -37.42
CA ALA A 170 -75.65 27.86 -36.03
C ALA A 170 -74.76 26.68 -35.61
N GLU A 171 -74.57 25.69 -36.50
CA GLU A 171 -73.63 24.59 -36.29
C GLU A 171 -72.18 25.06 -36.23
N GLU A 172 -71.78 25.99 -37.11
CA GLU A 172 -70.44 26.59 -37.08
C GLU A 172 -70.22 27.37 -35.79
N HIS A 173 -71.21 28.16 -35.35
CA HIS A 173 -71.15 28.84 -34.06
C HIS A 173 -71.05 27.85 -32.90
N ALA A 174 -71.82 26.76 -32.90
CA ALA A 174 -71.78 25.73 -31.87
C ALA A 174 -70.45 24.94 -31.88
N LYS A 175 -69.85 24.72 -33.04
CA LYS A 175 -68.50 24.14 -33.17
C LYS A 175 -67.45 25.11 -32.62
N CYS A 176 -67.59 26.40 -32.90
CA CYS A 176 -66.68 27.45 -32.42
C CYS A 176 -66.74 27.60 -30.90
N THR A 177 -67.93 27.66 -30.30
CA THR A 177 -68.07 27.75 -28.82
C THR A 177 -67.56 26.50 -28.12
N LYS A 178 -67.85 25.30 -28.65
CA LYS A 178 -67.30 24.05 -28.10
C LYS A 178 -65.77 23.99 -28.20
N ALA A 179 -65.20 24.47 -29.31
CA ALA A 179 -63.75 24.56 -29.46
C ALA A 179 -63.14 25.57 -28.48
N GLU A 180 -63.80 26.70 -28.25
CA GLU A 180 -63.36 27.71 -27.29
C GLU A 180 -63.43 27.20 -25.84
N GLU A 181 -64.52 26.54 -25.45
CA GLU A 181 -64.66 25.91 -24.14
C GLU A 181 -63.62 24.80 -23.92
N ALA A 182 -63.36 23.97 -24.94
CA ALA A 182 -62.32 22.96 -24.89
C ALA A 182 -60.92 23.59 -24.74
N ALA A 183 -60.64 24.68 -25.46
CA ALA A 183 -59.38 25.41 -25.34
C ALA A 183 -59.20 26.04 -23.96
N ARG A 184 -60.27 26.60 -23.38
CA ARG A 184 -60.27 27.14 -22.01
C ARG A 184 -60.01 26.03 -20.98
N ALA A 185 -60.69 24.89 -21.10
CA ALA A 185 -60.48 23.75 -20.21
C ALA A 185 -59.05 23.20 -20.30
N GLN A 186 -58.48 23.12 -21.51
CA GLN A 186 -57.07 22.73 -21.71
C GLN A 186 -56.11 23.74 -21.08
N ALA A 187 -56.35 25.05 -21.25
CA ALA A 187 -55.52 26.08 -20.65
C ALA A 187 -55.56 26.04 -19.10
N GLU A 188 -56.71 25.75 -18.51
CA GLU A 188 -56.84 25.57 -17.05
C GLU A 188 -56.15 24.30 -16.57
N ALA A 189 -56.23 23.20 -17.32
CA ALA A 189 -55.50 21.97 -17.03
C ALA A 189 -53.97 22.20 -17.05
N ILE A 190 -53.46 22.95 -18.03
CA ILE A 190 -52.04 23.33 -18.10
C ILE A 190 -51.64 24.23 -16.92
N ARG A 191 -52.46 25.22 -16.57
CA ARG A 191 -52.16 26.10 -15.42
C ARG A 191 -52.11 25.34 -14.10
N SER A 192 -53.02 24.39 -13.90
CA SER A 192 -53.05 23.58 -12.68
C SER A 192 -51.86 22.59 -12.61
N SER A 193 -51.44 22.00 -13.74
CA SER A 193 -50.25 21.16 -13.78
C SER A 193 -48.97 21.98 -13.53
N GLU A 194 -48.84 23.17 -14.12
CA GLU A 194 -47.71 24.07 -13.88
C GLU A 194 -47.61 24.51 -12.41
N GLN A 195 -48.75 24.78 -11.76
CA GLN A 195 -48.77 25.11 -10.33
C GLN A 195 -48.27 23.93 -9.49
N LEU A 196 -48.74 22.73 -9.78
CA LEU A 196 -48.33 21.51 -9.08
C LEU A 196 -46.83 21.21 -9.29
N GLU A 197 -46.30 21.45 -10.49
CA GLU A 197 -44.87 21.35 -10.77
C GLU A 197 -44.05 22.38 -9.99
N ARG A 198 -44.51 23.64 -9.92
CA ARG A 198 -43.85 24.68 -9.11
C ARG A 198 -43.82 24.32 -7.63
N GLU A 199 -44.89 23.74 -7.10
CA GLU A 199 -44.94 23.25 -5.71
C GLU A 199 -44.01 22.06 -5.49
N ARG A 200 -43.94 21.12 -6.44
CA ARG A 200 -42.95 20.02 -6.43
C ARG A 200 -41.52 20.54 -6.44
N LEU A 201 -41.20 21.55 -7.25
CA LEU A 201 -39.87 22.15 -7.28
C LEU A 201 -39.53 22.87 -5.98
N LYS A 202 -40.46 23.62 -5.39
CA LYS A 202 -40.27 24.28 -4.09
C LYS A 202 -40.04 23.27 -2.96
N THR A 203 -40.82 22.20 -2.93
CA THR A 203 -40.68 21.14 -1.93
C THR A 203 -39.38 20.36 -2.12
N ALA A 204 -38.99 20.05 -3.37
CA ALA A 204 -37.71 19.42 -3.69
C ALA A 204 -36.52 20.28 -3.28
N HIS A 205 -36.54 21.59 -3.58
CA HIS A 205 -35.48 22.51 -3.18
C HIS A 205 -35.37 22.64 -1.65
N LYS A 206 -36.51 22.73 -0.93
CA LYS A 206 -36.52 22.72 0.53
C LYS A 206 -35.96 21.42 1.12
N ALA A 207 -36.29 20.28 0.51
CA ALA A 207 -35.75 18.99 0.90
C ALA A 207 -34.23 18.91 0.66
N GLN A 208 -33.76 19.42 -0.48
CA GLN A 208 -32.32 19.49 -0.80
C GLN A 208 -31.55 20.38 0.19
N GLN A 209 -32.10 21.56 0.52
CA GLN A 209 -31.49 22.44 1.52
C GLN A 209 -31.42 21.79 2.91
N LYS A 210 -32.49 21.08 3.32
CA LYS A 210 -32.50 20.34 4.58
C LYS A 210 -31.48 19.19 4.58
N ALA A 211 -31.34 18.48 3.46
CA ALA A 211 -30.36 17.41 3.32
C ALA A 211 -28.92 17.96 3.41
N LEU A 212 -28.63 19.08 2.74
CA LEU A 212 -27.33 19.75 2.82
C LEU A 212 -27.02 20.23 4.24
N ALA A 213 -27.99 20.83 4.94
CA ALA A 213 -27.81 21.27 6.33
C ALA A 213 -27.56 20.09 7.27
N ASN A 214 -28.25 18.96 7.09
CA ASN A 214 -28.03 17.74 7.87
C ASN A 214 -26.66 17.12 7.58
N ALA A 215 -26.24 17.06 6.32
CA ALA A 215 -24.92 16.58 5.94
C ALA A 215 -23.80 17.44 6.56
N GLN A 216 -23.97 18.77 6.52
CA GLN A 216 -23.03 19.69 7.18
C GLN A 216 -22.96 19.45 8.70
N ARG A 217 -24.11 19.27 9.37
CA ARG A 217 -24.15 18.93 10.80
C ARG A 217 -23.45 17.62 11.11
N GLN A 218 -23.70 16.57 10.33
CA GLN A 218 -23.03 15.27 10.50
C GLN A 218 -21.51 15.39 10.32
N THR A 219 -21.05 16.11 9.29
CA THR A 219 -19.60 16.32 9.10
C THR A 219 -18.96 17.13 10.22
N ALA A 220 -19.68 18.08 10.81
CA ALA A 220 -19.20 18.85 11.97
C ALA A 220 -19.13 17.98 13.23
N GLU A 221 -20.15 17.18 13.50
CA GLU A 221 -20.18 16.23 14.62
C GLU A 221 -19.07 15.17 14.51
N GLU A 222 -18.82 14.64 13.30
CA GLU A 222 -17.72 13.72 13.06
C GLU A 222 -16.36 14.37 13.28
N LYS A 223 -16.17 15.62 12.85
CA LYS A 223 -14.93 16.37 13.11
C LYS A 223 -14.69 16.54 14.61
N VAL A 224 -15.70 16.96 15.36
CA VAL A 224 -15.61 17.10 16.83
C VAL A 224 -15.28 15.75 17.49
N LYS A 225 -15.88 14.64 17.04
CA LYS A 225 -15.55 13.29 17.54
C LYS A 225 -14.11 12.90 17.23
N ARG A 226 -13.62 13.19 16.03
CA ARG A 226 -12.22 12.93 15.63
C ARG A 226 -11.24 13.77 16.45
N GLU A 227 -11.52 15.05 16.65
CA GLU A 227 -10.70 15.95 17.47
C GLU A 227 -10.66 15.51 18.94
N ALA A 228 -11.80 15.10 19.51
CA ALA A 228 -11.86 14.54 20.86
C ALA A 228 -11.06 13.23 20.98
N HIS A 229 -11.14 12.36 19.97
CA HIS A 229 -10.35 11.12 19.95
C HIS A 229 -8.85 11.40 19.83
N ILE A 230 -8.43 12.34 18.98
CA ILE A 230 -7.03 12.77 18.86
C ILE A 230 -6.52 13.28 20.20
N THR A 231 -7.29 14.13 20.88
CA THR A 231 -6.92 14.67 22.20
C THR A 231 -6.73 13.56 23.22
N LEU A 232 -7.66 12.60 23.28
CA LEU A 232 -7.55 11.44 24.18
C LEU A 232 -6.31 10.58 23.89
N VAL A 233 -5.98 10.37 22.62
CA VAL A 233 -4.78 9.62 22.22
C VAL A 233 -3.52 10.38 22.65
N LEU A 234 -3.47 11.69 22.44
CA LEU A 234 -2.35 12.52 22.88
C LEU A 234 -2.16 12.45 24.40
N ASP A 235 -3.21 12.65 25.19
CA ASP A 235 -3.16 12.57 26.66
C ASP A 235 -2.66 11.19 27.14
N ASN A 236 -3.15 10.11 26.51
CA ASN A 236 -2.68 8.76 26.84
C ASN A 236 -1.20 8.56 26.49
N THR A 237 -0.76 9.04 25.31
CA THR A 237 0.66 8.95 24.93
C THR A 237 1.57 9.78 25.84
N GLU A 238 1.12 10.95 26.31
CA GLU A 238 1.87 11.76 27.26
C GLU A 238 2.01 11.07 28.62
N GLN A 239 0.94 10.41 29.10
CA GLN A 239 0.98 9.61 30.33
C GLN A 239 1.95 8.43 30.23
N GLU A 240 1.94 7.69 29.11
CA GLU A 240 2.89 6.59 28.90
C GLU A 240 4.33 7.08 28.78
N LEU A 241 4.57 8.20 28.09
CA LEU A 241 5.90 8.82 28.04
C LEU A 241 6.38 9.27 29.41
N ALA A 242 5.50 9.81 30.26
CA ALA A 242 5.84 10.16 31.63
C ALA A 242 6.20 8.92 32.46
N LYS A 243 5.45 7.82 32.36
CA LYS A 243 5.78 6.54 33.01
C LYS A 243 7.14 6.03 32.56
N LEU A 244 7.41 5.99 31.25
CA LEU A 244 8.71 5.54 30.70
C LEU A 244 9.88 6.41 31.18
N ARG A 245 9.71 7.74 31.27
CA ARG A 245 10.73 8.64 31.84
C ARG A 245 11.03 8.32 33.30
N THR A 246 10.01 8.08 34.12
CA THR A 246 10.22 7.71 35.53
C THR A 246 10.93 6.36 35.67
N LEU A 247 10.57 5.38 34.85
CA LEU A 247 11.25 4.08 34.81
C LEU A 247 12.72 4.22 34.37
N ALA A 248 13.00 5.03 33.35
CA ALA A 248 14.36 5.31 32.90
C ALA A 248 15.21 5.96 34.00
N GLN A 249 14.68 6.96 34.70
CA GLN A 249 15.37 7.59 35.83
C GLN A 249 15.62 6.63 36.99
N GLN A 250 14.69 5.69 37.26
CA GLN A 250 14.90 4.65 38.27
C GLN A 250 15.99 3.66 37.86
N ALA A 251 16.02 3.26 36.58
CA ALA A 251 17.06 2.39 36.03
C ALA A 251 18.44 3.06 36.11
N GLU A 252 18.53 4.34 35.75
CA GLU A 252 19.76 5.14 35.86
C GLU A 252 20.25 5.22 37.31
N LYS A 253 19.35 5.53 38.26
CA LYS A 253 19.71 5.53 39.70
C LYS A 253 20.18 4.17 40.21
N LYS A 254 19.62 3.07 39.71
CA LYS A 254 20.08 1.71 40.04
C LYS A 254 21.45 1.43 39.43
N ALA A 255 21.65 1.78 38.17
CA ALA A 255 22.93 1.61 37.49
C ALA A 255 24.04 2.37 38.21
N VAL A 256 23.82 3.65 38.56
CA VAL A 256 24.79 4.47 39.32
C VAL A 256 25.12 3.87 40.69
N LYS A 257 24.14 3.27 41.37
CA LYS A 257 24.38 2.58 42.65
C LYS A 257 25.22 1.32 42.49
N GLU A 258 24.93 0.51 41.47
CA GLU A 258 25.70 -0.70 41.19
C GLU A 258 27.13 -0.36 40.72
N THR A 259 27.32 0.67 39.88
CA THR A 259 28.67 1.10 39.49
C THR A 259 29.46 1.59 40.70
N ALA A 260 28.87 2.39 41.58
CA ALA A 260 29.52 2.83 42.82
C ALA A 260 29.87 1.65 43.75
N ARG A 261 29.02 0.63 43.81
CA ARG A 261 29.29 -0.60 44.57
C ARG A 261 30.46 -1.39 43.98
N LEU A 262 30.52 -1.51 42.65
CA LEU A 262 31.61 -2.20 41.97
C LEU A 262 32.94 -1.46 42.15
N GLU A 263 32.95 -0.13 42.06
CA GLU A 263 34.14 0.69 42.33
C GLU A 263 34.65 0.50 43.77
N GLN A 264 33.74 0.40 44.75
CA GLN A 264 34.12 0.10 46.14
C GLN A 264 34.76 -1.28 46.28
N LEU A 265 34.18 -2.30 45.65
CA LEU A 265 34.74 -3.66 45.66
C LEU A 265 36.10 -3.71 44.96
N GLU A 266 36.26 -3.02 43.84
CA GLU A 266 37.54 -2.91 43.13
C GLU A 266 38.62 -2.25 44.00
N ALA A 267 38.27 -1.17 44.72
CA ALA A 267 39.18 -0.50 45.64
C ALA A 267 39.56 -1.39 46.84
N GLU A 268 38.62 -2.18 47.37
CA GLU A 268 38.88 -3.12 48.46
C GLU A 268 39.82 -4.25 48.02
N VAL A 269 39.53 -4.89 46.88
CA VAL A 269 40.40 -5.94 46.30
C VAL A 269 41.79 -5.38 45.98
N SER A 270 41.87 -4.16 45.45
CA SER A 270 43.15 -3.50 45.16
C SER A 270 43.96 -3.24 46.44
N ARG A 271 43.29 -2.88 47.54
CA ARG A 271 43.92 -2.67 48.84
C ARG A 271 44.42 -3.99 49.44
N GLU A 272 43.63 -5.05 49.38
CA GLU A 272 44.01 -6.39 49.85
C GLU A 272 45.22 -6.91 49.05
N ALA A 273 45.17 -6.81 47.71
CA ALA A 273 46.27 -7.21 46.85
C ALA A 273 47.57 -6.42 47.16
N ALA A 274 47.46 -5.12 47.45
CA ALA A 274 48.63 -4.31 47.85
C ALA A 274 49.23 -4.80 49.18
N GLN A 275 48.38 -5.14 50.16
CA GLN A 275 48.81 -5.71 51.44
C GLN A 275 49.50 -7.07 51.25
N ASP A 276 48.95 -7.95 50.42
CA ASP A 276 49.54 -9.24 50.12
C ASP A 276 50.90 -9.12 49.42
N ILE A 277 51.02 -8.18 48.47
CA ILE A 277 52.30 -7.88 47.82
C ILE A 277 53.35 -7.43 48.85
N ASP A 278 52.98 -6.56 49.78
CA ASP A 278 53.90 -6.10 50.82
C ASP A 278 54.25 -7.21 51.82
N ASN A 279 53.31 -8.08 52.17
CA ASN A 279 53.54 -9.27 52.99
C ASN A 279 54.52 -10.24 52.30
N ILE A 280 54.33 -10.52 51.01
CA ILE A 280 55.22 -11.39 50.22
C ILE A 280 56.63 -10.78 50.14
N LYS A 281 56.75 -9.46 49.94
CA LYS A 281 58.06 -8.77 49.95
C LYS A 281 58.75 -8.90 51.31
N ALA A 282 58.02 -8.68 52.40
CA ALA A 282 58.57 -8.83 53.75
C ALA A 282 59.05 -10.27 54.01
N MET A 283 58.26 -11.27 53.61
CA MET A 283 58.65 -12.69 53.71
C MET A 283 59.89 -13.00 52.87
N SER A 284 59.97 -12.46 51.64
CA SER A 284 61.12 -12.63 50.76
C SER A 284 62.40 -12.02 51.33
N LEU A 285 62.32 -10.81 51.89
CA LEU A 285 63.44 -10.15 52.56
C LEU A 285 63.90 -10.94 53.79
N ALA A 286 62.96 -11.43 54.61
CA ALA A 286 63.27 -12.26 55.77
C ALA A 286 63.92 -13.59 55.38
N ALA A 287 63.43 -14.24 54.32
CA ALA A 287 64.02 -15.46 53.79
C ALA A 287 65.44 -15.22 53.25
N SER A 288 65.64 -14.14 52.48
CA SER A 288 66.96 -13.76 51.98
C SER A 288 67.96 -13.45 53.11
N GLY A 289 67.49 -12.78 54.18
CA GLY A 289 68.29 -12.55 55.38
C GLY A 289 68.77 -13.86 56.02
N LYS A 290 67.85 -14.81 56.27
CA LYS A 290 68.19 -16.13 56.81
C LYS A 290 69.18 -16.89 55.93
N THR A 291 68.99 -16.86 54.61
CA THR A 291 69.92 -17.50 53.67
C THR A 291 71.31 -16.87 53.75
N ARG A 292 71.40 -15.54 53.86
CA ARG A 292 72.69 -14.85 54.01
C ARG A 292 73.36 -15.21 55.34
N ASP A 293 72.61 -15.27 56.43
CA ASP A 293 73.12 -15.62 57.75
C ASP A 293 73.64 -17.08 57.77
N GLU A 294 72.93 -18.01 57.13
CA GLU A 294 73.37 -19.40 57.01
C GLU A 294 74.60 -19.54 56.12
N ILE A 295 74.68 -18.80 55.00
CA ILE A 295 75.90 -18.76 54.17
C ILE A 295 77.09 -18.27 55.01
N ALA A 296 76.94 -17.16 55.75
CA ALA A 296 78.01 -16.64 56.60
C ALA A 296 78.43 -17.62 57.70
N ARG A 297 77.46 -18.35 58.29
CA ARG A 297 77.74 -19.41 59.26
C ARG A 297 78.54 -20.55 58.64
N LEU A 298 78.17 -20.99 57.43
CA LEU A 298 78.88 -22.05 56.72
C LEU A 298 80.30 -21.62 56.33
N GLU A 299 80.50 -20.38 55.87
CA GLU A 299 81.82 -19.81 55.60
C GLU A 299 82.71 -19.78 56.86
N GLN A 300 82.15 -19.41 58.02
CA GLN A 300 82.89 -19.45 59.28
C GLN A 300 83.30 -20.88 59.66
N LEU A 301 82.39 -21.85 59.53
CA LEU A 301 82.68 -23.26 59.81
C LEU A 301 83.76 -23.79 58.88
N GLU A 302 83.72 -23.41 57.59
CA GLU A 302 84.76 -23.76 56.62
C GLU A 302 86.12 -23.17 57.01
N LEU A 303 86.19 -21.91 57.44
CA LEU A 303 87.43 -21.30 57.92
C LEU A 303 87.98 -22.00 59.18
N GLU A 304 87.11 -22.37 60.12
CA GLU A 304 87.51 -23.09 61.33
C GLU A 304 88.06 -24.48 61.01
N THR A 305 87.36 -25.25 60.17
CA THR A 305 87.81 -26.58 59.72
C THR A 305 89.12 -26.53 58.93
N ASN A 306 89.30 -25.51 58.09
CA ASN A 306 90.55 -25.28 57.38
C ASN A 306 91.70 -24.95 58.33
N ARG A 307 91.46 -24.15 59.38
CA ARG A 307 92.47 -23.87 60.42
C ARG A 307 92.86 -25.14 61.17
N THR A 308 91.88 -25.93 61.62
CA THR A 308 92.17 -27.18 62.32
C THR A 308 92.94 -28.15 61.43
N ALA A 309 92.60 -28.24 60.14
CA ALA A 309 93.32 -29.06 59.18
C ALA A 309 94.77 -28.57 58.97
N GLN A 310 94.99 -27.25 58.91
CA GLN A 310 96.35 -26.68 58.82
C GLN A 310 97.16 -26.93 60.09
N ASP A 311 96.55 -26.82 61.27
CA ASP A 311 97.19 -27.14 62.54
C ASP A 311 97.57 -28.63 62.64
N GLU A 312 96.72 -29.52 62.11
CA GLU A 312 97.03 -30.95 62.02
C GLU A 312 98.16 -31.21 61.02
N ILE A 313 98.14 -30.58 59.84
CA ILE A 313 99.22 -30.68 58.85
C ILE A 313 100.55 -30.22 59.43
N THR A 314 100.57 -29.12 60.20
CA THR A 314 101.80 -28.62 60.84
C THR A 314 102.28 -29.57 61.93
N LYS A 315 101.41 -30.07 62.80
CA LYS A 315 101.75 -31.10 63.80
C LYS A 315 102.32 -32.36 63.15
N LEU A 316 101.72 -32.83 62.06
CA LEU A 316 102.19 -34.02 61.33
C LEU A 316 103.58 -33.77 60.71
N LYS A 317 103.83 -32.56 60.17
CA LYS A 317 105.16 -32.18 59.67
C LYS A 317 106.21 -32.13 60.78
N ASP A 318 105.86 -31.59 61.95
CA ASP A 318 106.78 -31.53 63.10
C ASP A 318 107.12 -32.94 63.60
N LEU A 319 106.11 -33.82 63.72
CA LEU A 319 106.32 -35.24 64.05
C LEU A 319 107.18 -35.94 63.00
N GLU A 320 106.94 -35.70 61.71
CA GLU A 320 107.76 -36.25 60.63
C GLU A 320 109.22 -35.78 60.74
N GLN A 321 109.46 -34.50 61.01
CA GLN A 321 110.81 -33.96 61.24
C GLN A 321 111.48 -34.57 62.47
N GLN A 322 110.75 -34.74 63.58
CA GLN A 322 111.25 -35.41 64.78
C GLN A 322 111.62 -36.87 64.49
N SER A 323 110.76 -37.61 63.79
CA SER A 323 111.05 -38.99 63.38
C SER A 323 112.26 -39.07 62.43
N ARG A 324 112.40 -38.11 61.50
CA ARG A 324 113.59 -38.01 60.63
C ARG A 324 114.85 -37.77 61.43
N HIS A 325 114.87 -36.81 62.36
CA HIS A 325 116.02 -36.56 63.22
C HIS A 325 116.35 -37.74 64.13
N HIS A 326 115.34 -38.45 64.63
CA HIS A 326 115.55 -39.68 65.40
C HIS A 326 116.19 -40.78 64.53
N ALA A 327 115.67 -41.01 63.33
CA ALA A 327 116.23 -41.97 62.38
C ALA A 327 117.64 -41.59 61.92
N GLU A 328 117.92 -40.30 61.69
CA GLU A 328 119.27 -39.78 61.40
C GLU A 328 120.24 -40.03 62.57
N HIS A 329 119.79 -39.81 63.81
CA HIS A 329 120.60 -40.07 65.00
C HIS A 329 120.85 -41.58 65.21
N GLU A 330 119.85 -42.43 64.98
CA GLU A 330 120.02 -43.89 65.01
C GLU A 330 120.96 -44.36 63.89
N ALA A 331 120.81 -43.85 62.67
CA ALA A 331 121.69 -44.16 61.55
C ALA A 331 123.14 -43.74 61.83
N ALA A 332 123.36 -42.54 62.37
CA ALA A 332 124.68 -42.09 62.80
C ALA A 332 125.24 -42.95 63.94
N GLY A 333 124.41 -43.40 64.88
CA GLY A 333 124.80 -44.33 65.94
C GLY A 333 125.22 -45.70 65.39
N LEU A 334 124.51 -46.22 64.38
CA LEU A 334 124.88 -47.44 63.67
C LEU A 334 126.17 -47.27 62.87
N GLU A 335 126.40 -46.11 62.25
CA GLU A 335 127.65 -45.81 61.53
C GLU A 335 128.86 -45.78 62.48
N VAL A 336 128.71 -45.28 63.71
CA VAL A 336 129.74 -45.35 64.76
C VAL A 336 130.00 -46.81 65.18
N LEU A 337 128.95 -47.62 65.36
CA LEU A 337 129.10 -49.05 65.66
C LEU A 337 129.76 -49.83 64.52
N GLU A 338 129.47 -49.49 63.26
CA GLU A 338 130.18 -50.05 62.11
C GLU A 338 131.66 -49.69 62.13
N GLN A 339 132.02 -48.46 62.51
CA GLN A 339 133.42 -48.05 62.68
C GLN A 339 134.13 -48.80 63.83
N GLU A 340 133.42 -49.14 64.91
CA GLU A 340 133.98 -49.93 66.03
C GLU A 340 134.19 -51.41 65.68
N ILE A 341 133.44 -51.98 64.74
CA ILE A 341 133.58 -53.40 64.33
C ILE A 341 134.73 -53.60 63.31
N VAL A 342 135.27 -52.53 62.72
CA VAL A 342 136.34 -52.58 61.70
C VAL A 342 137.76 -52.46 62.31
N ILE A 343 137.89 -52.43 63.65
CA ILE A 343 139.16 -52.50 64.39
C ILE A 343 139.34 -53.90 64.96
#